data_AF-A0A3A8K1X4-F1
#
_entry.id   AF-A0A3A8K1X4-F1
#
_cell.length_a   1.000
_cell.length_b   1.000
_cell.length_c   1.000
_cell.angle_alpha   90.00
_cell.angle_beta   90.00
_cell.angle_gamma   90.00
#
_symmetry.space_group_name_H-M   'P 1'
#
loop_
_entity.id
_entity.type
_entity.pdbx_description
1 polymer ?
#
loop_
_entity_poly.entity_id
_entity_poly.type
_entity_poly.pdbx_seq_one_letter_code
_entity_poly.pdbx_strand_id
1 'polypeptide(L)'
;MLAGQELAVDSDGQWLFRQGDLVLGPITASQVVEKLYTGELTPDSPVAPAGEREFRTLRDTAAFQVHIARYEAQGRVAQTMLVEQARNQKRVKVLGGVAAGVALLLGVTGWYLARNAAVYGLFGATEEGDGITMDPPTIRLAQARGDDEDLFAYPSNDPRRPDRPQGQGSATGKTGGSGAVASAASSRPPRPSGSVSTDPDGLEMAQQFDQGAINRVVAGNQSKLFHCFKEEAERTPGLAAKIPMEFVIGNDGRVAKLWVDNPQFKQGPLFECLFAELKKWPFKAYDGERATVGLSFNIGKRG
;
A
#
# COMPACT_ATOMS: atom_id res chain seq x y z
N MET A 1 14.84 21.89 -26.68
CA MET A 1 14.84 21.64 -28.14
C MET A 1 15.78 22.66 -28.76
N LEU A 2 17.04 22.28 -28.98
CA LEU A 2 18.09 23.15 -29.53
C LEU A 2 18.56 22.54 -30.85
N ALA A 3 18.21 23.25 -31.93
CA ALA A 3 18.88 23.34 -33.22
C ALA A 3 19.46 22.05 -33.84
N GLY A 4 18.64 21.38 -34.64
CA GLY A 4 19.12 20.59 -35.78
C GLY A 4 19.45 21.53 -36.94
N GLN A 5 20.55 22.28 -36.83
CA GLN A 5 21.24 22.79 -38.01
C GLN A 5 22.25 21.73 -38.41
N GLU A 6 21.80 20.79 -39.23
CA GLU A 6 22.67 20.06 -40.14
C GLU A 6 23.34 21.13 -41.00
N LEU A 7 24.56 21.54 -40.61
CA LEU A 7 25.46 22.23 -41.52
C LEU A 7 25.74 21.21 -42.62
N ALA A 8 24.96 21.30 -43.70
CA ALA A 8 25.16 20.54 -44.90
C ALA A 8 26.58 20.84 -45.38
N VAL A 9 27.50 19.94 -45.05
CA VAL A 9 28.76 19.81 -45.77
C VAL A 9 28.33 19.61 -47.22
N ASP A 10 28.73 20.53 -48.11
CA ASP A 10 28.41 20.48 -49.54
C ASP A 10 28.65 19.05 -50.05
N SER A 11 27.56 18.29 -50.18
CA SER A 11 27.59 16.82 -50.21
C SER A 11 28.06 16.27 -51.55
N ASP A 12 28.21 17.17 -52.53
CA ASP A 12 28.57 16.86 -53.91
C ASP A 12 30.08 17.05 -54.18
N GLY A 13 30.82 17.61 -53.22
CA GLY A 13 32.28 17.71 -53.29
C GLY A 13 32.91 16.33 -53.18
N GLN A 14 33.58 15.87 -54.24
CA GLN A 14 34.45 14.70 -54.20
C GLN A 14 35.76 15.08 -53.50
N TRP A 15 36.22 14.25 -52.58
CA TRP A 15 37.44 14.45 -51.79
C TRP A 15 38.43 13.32 -52.03
N LEU A 16 39.71 13.68 -52.01
CA LEU A 16 40.85 12.78 -51.99
C LEU A 16 41.49 12.88 -50.61
N PHE A 17 41.95 11.75 -50.08
CA PHE A 17 42.71 11.73 -48.84
C PHE A 17 43.96 10.88 -49.02
N ARG A 18 45.02 11.18 -48.25
CA ARG A 18 46.28 10.44 -48.34
C ARG A 18 46.55 9.65 -47.07
N GLN A 19 46.84 8.36 -47.25
CA GLN A 19 47.21 7.44 -46.17
C GLN A 19 48.61 6.88 -46.48
N GLY A 20 49.63 7.36 -45.77
CA GLY A 20 51.02 7.09 -46.12
C GLY A 20 51.37 7.73 -47.47
N ASP A 21 51.82 6.93 -48.43
CA ASP A 21 52.14 7.39 -49.80
C ASP A 21 51.03 7.17 -50.81
N LEU A 22 49.91 6.57 -50.39
CA LEU A 22 48.78 6.28 -51.26
C LEU A 22 47.74 7.41 -51.18
N VAL A 23 47.39 7.95 -52.34
CA VAL A 23 46.25 8.86 -52.50
C VAL A 23 45.02 8.02 -52.83
N LEU A 24 43.99 8.16 -52.01
CA LEU A 24 42.74 7.42 -52.08
C LEU A 24 41.58 8.38 -52.40
N GLY A 25 40.72 8.01 -53.36
CA GLY A 25 39.51 8.75 -53.72
C GLY A 25 39.11 8.54 -55.18
N PRO A 26 38.06 9.22 -55.69
CA PRO A 26 37.22 10.22 -55.01
C PRO A 26 36.19 9.61 -54.06
N ILE A 27 36.08 10.16 -52.84
CA ILE A 27 35.06 9.80 -51.85
C ILE A 27 34.22 11.02 -51.48
N THR A 28 33.00 10.82 -50.99
CA THR A 28 32.13 11.93 -50.57
C THR A 28 32.60 12.53 -49.25
N ALA A 29 32.24 13.78 -48.98
CA ALA A 29 32.57 14.42 -47.70
C ALA A 29 31.98 13.65 -46.49
N SER A 30 30.80 13.05 -46.65
CA SER A 30 30.19 12.19 -45.63
C SER A 30 31.03 10.94 -45.33
N GLN A 31 31.62 10.32 -46.36
CA GLN A 31 32.52 9.17 -46.19
C GLN A 31 33.83 9.55 -45.50
N VAL A 32 34.35 10.77 -45.74
CA VAL A 32 35.50 11.30 -44.99
C VAL A 32 35.15 11.42 -43.50
N VAL A 33 33.98 11.97 -43.18
CA VAL A 33 33.50 12.09 -41.81
C VAL A 33 33.30 10.72 -41.17
N GLU A 34 32.70 9.77 -41.88
CA GLU A 34 32.54 8.40 -41.38
C GLU A 34 33.90 7.76 -41.07
N LYS A 35 34.88 7.88 -41.98
CA LYS A 35 36.24 7.40 -41.77
C LYS A 35 36.97 8.08 -40.61
N LEU A 36 36.64 9.34 -40.30
CA LEU A 36 37.12 10.02 -39.09
C LEU A 36 36.55 9.38 -37.81
N TYR A 37 35.25 9.09 -37.79
CA TYR A 37 34.61 8.46 -36.63
C TYR A 37 34.98 6.99 -36.44
N THR A 38 35.28 6.25 -37.51
CA THR A 38 35.80 4.87 -37.41
C THR A 38 37.27 4.81 -36.99
N GLY A 39 37.98 5.95 -37.00
CA GLY A 39 39.40 6.04 -36.67
C GLY A 39 40.35 5.64 -37.80
N GLU A 40 39.84 5.46 -39.03
CA GLU A 40 40.67 5.25 -40.22
C GLU A 40 41.40 6.52 -40.64
N LEU A 41 40.79 7.68 -40.37
CA LEU A 41 41.36 9.00 -40.55
C LEU A 41 41.54 9.72 -39.22
N THR A 42 42.60 10.51 -39.14
CA THR A 42 42.88 11.40 -38.00
C THR A 42 42.61 12.86 -38.38
N PRO A 43 42.40 13.77 -37.41
CA PRO A 43 42.25 15.20 -37.68
C PRO A 43 43.43 15.82 -38.44
N ASP A 44 44.61 15.23 -38.34
CA ASP A 44 45.83 15.69 -39.01
C ASP A 44 46.04 15.01 -40.38
N SER A 45 45.09 14.16 -40.81
CA SER A 45 45.18 13.46 -42.09
C SER A 45 45.06 14.44 -43.27
N PRO A 46 45.94 14.33 -44.29
CA PRO A 46 45.91 15.19 -45.46
C PRO A 46 44.73 14.86 -46.39
N VAL A 47 43.93 15.88 -46.72
CA VAL A 47 42.79 15.83 -47.63
C VAL A 47 42.86 16.96 -48.66
N ALA A 48 42.32 16.71 -49.86
CA ALA A 48 42.19 17.70 -50.92
C ALA A 48 40.85 17.49 -51.64
N PRO A 49 40.15 18.55 -52.06
CA PRO A 49 39.01 18.39 -52.95
C PRO A 49 39.49 17.86 -54.32
N ALA A 50 38.63 17.10 -55.00
CA ALA A 50 38.96 16.51 -56.28
C ALA A 50 39.24 17.60 -57.33
N GLY A 51 40.42 17.52 -57.96
CA GLY A 51 40.90 18.50 -58.92
C GLY A 51 41.95 19.46 -58.36
N GLU A 52 42.09 19.56 -57.03
CA GLU A 52 43.18 20.32 -56.41
C GLU A 52 44.41 19.42 -56.15
N ARG A 53 45.60 20.01 -56.28
CA ARG A 53 46.89 19.32 -56.05
C ARG A 53 47.44 19.57 -54.65
N GLU A 54 46.87 20.54 -53.94
CA GLU A 54 47.30 20.94 -52.60
C GLU A 54 46.52 20.15 -51.56
N PHE A 55 47.22 19.30 -50.80
CA PHE A 55 46.63 18.61 -49.66
C PHE A 55 46.74 19.48 -48.42
N ARG A 56 45.61 19.70 -47.76
CA ARG A 56 45.51 20.42 -46.48
C ARG A 56 45.15 19.42 -45.39
N THR A 57 45.45 19.75 -44.14
CA THR A 57 45.01 18.86 -43.05
C THR A 57 43.48 18.95 -42.90
N LEU A 58 42.87 17.86 -42.46
CA LEU A 58 41.42 17.82 -42.21
C LEU A 58 41.00 18.91 -41.21
N ARG A 59 41.86 19.22 -40.22
CA ARG A 59 41.66 20.31 -39.24
C ARG A 59 41.62 21.70 -39.87
N ASP A 60 42.44 21.97 -40.87
CA ASP A 60 42.50 23.29 -41.52
C ASP A 60 41.36 23.51 -42.52
N THR A 61 40.60 22.46 -42.83
CA THR A 61 39.53 22.50 -43.83
C THR A 61 38.21 22.89 -43.18
N ALA A 62 37.66 24.06 -43.55
CA ALA A 62 36.44 24.62 -42.95
C ALA A 62 35.24 23.66 -42.98
N ALA A 63 35.12 22.83 -44.03
CA ALA A 63 34.04 21.85 -44.19
C ALA A 63 33.99 20.80 -43.07
N PHE A 64 35.11 20.48 -42.41
CA PHE A 64 35.21 19.39 -41.44
C PHE A 64 35.45 19.84 -39.99
N GLN A 65 35.66 21.14 -39.74
CA GLN A 65 35.98 21.66 -38.40
C GLN A 65 34.94 21.30 -37.35
N VAL A 66 33.66 21.37 -37.68
CA VAL A 66 32.56 21.02 -36.76
C VAL A 66 32.58 19.54 -36.40
N HIS A 67 32.83 18.67 -37.39
CA HIS A 67 32.90 17.23 -37.18
C HIS A 67 34.13 16.83 -36.37
N ILE A 68 35.26 17.52 -36.55
CA ILE A 68 36.47 17.32 -35.74
C ILE A 68 36.24 17.74 -34.29
N ALA A 69 35.67 18.93 -34.07
CA ALA A 69 35.35 19.40 -32.72
C ALA A 69 34.42 18.41 -31.99
N ARG A 70 33.42 17.86 -32.71
CA ARG A 70 32.54 16.82 -32.18
C ARG A 70 33.27 15.51 -31.91
N TYR A 71 34.15 15.05 -32.81
CA TYR A 71 34.96 13.85 -32.63
C TYR A 71 35.87 13.95 -31.40
N GLU A 72 36.58 15.07 -31.23
CA GLU A 72 37.44 15.32 -30.07
C GLU A 72 36.63 15.38 -28.76
N ALA A 73 35.46 16.02 -28.78
CA ALA A 73 34.55 16.06 -27.65
C ALA A 73 34.05 14.65 -27.27
N GLN A 74 33.65 13.85 -28.25
CA GLN A 74 33.24 12.46 -28.03
C GLN A 74 34.38 11.62 -27.47
N GLY A 75 35.63 11.82 -27.93
CA GLY A 75 36.81 11.16 -27.39
C GLY A 75 37.02 11.44 -25.89
N ARG A 76 36.85 12.70 -25.46
CA ARG A 76 36.94 13.07 -24.03
C ARG A 76 35.83 12.41 -23.20
N VAL A 77 34.60 12.39 -23.71
CA VAL A 77 33.46 11.76 -23.02
C VAL A 77 33.64 10.24 -22.92
N ALA A 78 34.13 9.59 -23.99
CA ALA A 78 34.40 8.16 -23.97
C ALA A 78 35.44 7.79 -22.90
N GLN A 79 36.51 8.58 -22.77
CA GLN A 79 37.52 8.38 -21.74
C GLN A 79 36.94 8.54 -20.32
N THR A 80 36.10 9.56 -20.08
CA THR A 80 35.45 9.72 -18.77
C THR A 80 34.49 8.57 -18.45
N MET A 81 33.73 8.09 -19.43
CA MET A 81 32.78 6.98 -19.26
C MET A 81 33.48 5.67 -18.89
N LEU A 82 34.64 5.37 -19.47
CA LEU A 82 35.40 4.16 -19.12
C LEU A 82 35.87 4.17 -17.66
N VAL A 83 36.33 5.33 -17.18
CA VAL A 83 36.75 5.51 -15.77
C VAL A 83 35.55 5.35 -14.82
N GLU A 84 34.40 5.91 -15.17
CA GLU A 84 33.18 5.79 -14.38
C GLU A 84 32.63 4.36 -14.36
N GLN A 85 32.62 3.67 -15.50
CA GLN A 85 32.19 2.27 -15.59
C GLN A 85 33.07 1.37 -14.72
N ALA A 86 34.40 1.54 -14.76
CA ALA A 86 35.32 0.77 -13.91
C ALA A 86 35.07 1.03 -12.42
N ARG A 87 34.78 2.28 -12.03
CA ARG A 87 34.42 2.63 -10.65
C ARG A 87 33.08 2.03 -10.24
N ASN A 88 32.08 2.04 -11.12
CA ASN A 88 30.77 1.48 -10.86
C ASN A 88 30.83 -0.04 -10.71
N GLN A 89 31.58 -0.74 -11.58
CA GLN A 89 31.79 -2.19 -11.46
C GLN A 89 32.44 -2.58 -10.12
N LYS A 90 33.42 -1.81 -9.63
CA LYS A 90 34.01 -2.03 -8.29
C LYS A 90 32.97 -1.86 -7.18
N ARG A 91 32.14 -0.81 -7.24
CA ARG A 91 31.06 -0.58 -6.25
C ARG A 91 30.03 -1.70 -6.25
N VAL A 92 29.57 -2.13 -7.42
CA VAL A 92 28.60 -3.22 -7.55
C VAL A 92 29.16 -4.54 -7.00
N LYS A 93 30.43 -4.86 -7.28
CA LYS A 93 31.09 -6.07 -6.73
C LYS A 93 31.22 -6.02 -5.20
N VAL A 94 31.62 -4.87 -4.64
CA VAL A 94 31.73 -4.69 -3.18
C VAL A 94 30.35 -4.80 -2.52
N LEU A 95 29.35 -4.12 -3.06
CA LEU A 95 28.00 -4.12 -2.49
C LEU A 95 27.34 -5.51 -2.60
N GLY A 96 27.55 -6.21 -3.72
CA GLY A 96 27.14 -7.61 -3.88
C GLY A 96 27.82 -8.55 -2.88
N GLY A 97 29.12 -8.37 -2.63
CA GLY A 97 29.85 -9.14 -1.62
C GLY A 97 29.34 -8.91 -0.19
N VAL A 98 29.04 -7.66 0.17
CA VAL A 98 28.46 -7.32 1.48
C VAL A 98 27.08 -7.94 1.64
N ALA A 99 26.22 -7.82 0.63
CA ALA A 99 24.87 -8.39 0.67
C ALA A 99 24.90 -9.92 0.83
N ALA A 100 25.79 -10.61 0.11
CA ALA A 100 25.99 -12.05 0.24
C ALA A 100 26.49 -12.44 1.64
N GLY A 101 27.42 -11.66 2.21
CA GLY A 101 27.92 -11.86 3.58
C GLY A 101 26.81 -11.72 4.63
N VAL A 102 25.96 -10.69 4.51
CA VAL A 102 24.81 -10.49 5.40
C VAL A 102 23.80 -11.63 5.27
N ALA A 103 23.48 -12.06 4.04
CA ALA A 103 22.56 -13.17 3.81
C ALA A 103 23.07 -14.48 4.42
N LEU A 104 24.38 -14.77 4.33
CA LEU A 104 25.00 -15.92 4.99
C LEU A 104 24.92 -15.81 6.52
N LEU A 105 25.20 -14.65 7.10
CA LEU A 105 25.08 -14.43 8.54
C LEU A 105 23.65 -14.62 9.03
N LEU A 106 22.66 -14.09 8.31
CA LEU A 106 21.24 -14.27 8.62
C LEU A 106 20.80 -15.73 8.47
N GLY A 107 21.31 -16.43 7.45
CA GLY A 107 21.06 -17.86 7.25
C GLY A 107 21.62 -18.72 8.39
N VAL A 108 22.87 -18.47 8.79
CA VAL A 108 23.53 -19.17 9.90
C VAL A 108 22.85 -18.88 11.23
N THR A 109 22.52 -17.62 11.51
CA THR A 109 21.78 -17.24 12.74
C THR A 109 20.38 -17.83 12.75
N GLY A 110 19.64 -17.77 11.63
CA GLY A 110 18.32 -18.41 11.50
C GLY A 110 18.37 -19.92 11.71
N TRP A 111 19.37 -20.61 11.15
CA TRP A 111 19.59 -22.04 11.37
C TRP A 111 19.90 -22.36 12.84
N TYR A 112 20.77 -21.57 13.47
CA TYR A 112 21.11 -21.74 14.87
C TYR A 112 19.89 -21.51 15.78
N LEU A 113 19.11 -20.46 15.52
CA LEU A 113 17.87 -20.17 16.24
C LEU A 113 16.83 -21.29 16.05
N ALA A 114 16.64 -21.81 14.84
CA ALA A 114 15.73 -22.93 14.59
C ALA A 114 16.13 -24.20 15.35
N ARG A 115 17.44 -24.49 15.40
CA ARG A 115 17.96 -25.64 16.16
C ARG A 115 17.78 -25.45 17.67
N ASN A 116 18.02 -24.24 18.17
CA ASN A 116 17.85 -23.94 19.59
C ASN A 116 16.38 -23.91 20.00
N ALA A 117 15.50 -23.43 19.13
CA ALA A 117 14.05 -23.43 19.29
C ALA A 117 13.44 -24.82 19.39
N ALA A 118 13.99 -25.80 18.67
CA ALA A 118 13.55 -27.19 18.78
C ALA A 118 13.86 -27.79 20.18
N VAL A 119 14.85 -27.26 20.89
CA VAL A 119 15.27 -27.75 22.22
C VAL A 119 14.70 -26.91 23.37
N TYR A 120 14.55 -25.60 23.17
CA TYR A 120 14.16 -24.64 24.23
C TYR A 120 12.84 -23.89 23.95
N GLY A 121 12.16 -24.15 22.83
CA GLY A 121 11.04 -23.34 22.34
C GLY A 121 11.53 -22.08 21.62
N LEU A 122 10.91 -21.72 20.50
CA LEU A 122 11.32 -20.60 19.63
C LEU A 122 11.17 -19.22 20.30
N PHE A 123 10.40 -19.17 21.37
CA PHE A 123 10.25 -18.02 22.23
C PHE A 123 10.41 -18.53 23.65
N GLY A 124 11.52 -18.18 24.28
CA GLY A 124 11.66 -18.33 25.73
C GLY A 124 10.41 -17.75 26.38
N ALA A 125 9.88 -18.47 27.35
CA ALA A 125 8.71 -18.11 28.13
C ALA A 125 8.88 -16.73 28.81
N THR A 126 8.70 -15.65 28.06
CA THR A 126 8.16 -14.41 28.60
C THR A 126 6.66 -14.56 28.53
N GLU A 127 6.08 -15.10 29.60
CA GLU A 127 4.72 -14.84 30.09
C GLU A 127 3.71 -14.26 29.07
N GLU A 128 3.52 -14.92 27.92
CA GLU A 128 2.55 -14.51 26.91
C GLU A 128 1.25 -15.26 27.23
N GLY A 129 0.45 -14.57 28.03
CA GLY A 129 -0.74 -15.09 28.70
C GLY A 129 -1.75 -15.78 27.79
N ASP A 130 -2.07 -17.01 28.18
CA ASP A 130 -3.43 -17.54 28.29
C ASP A 130 -4.34 -17.54 27.05
N GLY A 131 -3.78 -17.63 25.84
CA GLY A 131 -4.58 -17.88 24.63
C GLY A 131 -5.60 -16.78 24.30
N ILE A 132 -5.46 -15.59 24.88
CA ILE A 132 -6.38 -14.48 24.61
C ILE A 132 -5.95 -13.82 23.29
N THR A 133 -6.74 -13.99 22.23
CA THR A 133 -6.49 -13.41 20.90
C THR A 133 -7.58 -12.41 20.53
N MET A 134 -7.21 -11.29 19.91
CA MET A 134 -8.12 -10.17 19.65
C MET A 134 -8.36 -9.95 18.16
N ASP A 135 -9.61 -9.69 17.78
CA ASP A 135 -9.99 -9.29 16.42
C ASP A 135 -9.90 -7.76 16.25
N PRO A 136 -9.65 -7.26 15.02
CA PRO A 136 -9.51 -5.83 14.78
C PRO A 136 -10.80 -5.04 15.13
N PRO A 137 -10.67 -3.80 15.65
CA PRO A 137 -11.81 -2.97 16.03
C PRO A 137 -12.68 -2.62 14.82
N THR A 138 -14.00 -2.63 15.00
CA THR A 138 -14.96 -2.10 14.02
C THR A 138 -15.61 -0.84 14.58
N ILE A 139 -15.42 0.30 13.92
CA ILE A 139 -16.01 1.58 14.31
C ILE A 139 -17.31 1.79 13.53
N ARG A 140 -18.40 2.12 14.22
CA ARG A 140 -19.71 2.42 13.64
C ARG A 140 -20.27 3.70 14.26
N LEU A 141 -21.18 4.39 13.57
CA LEU A 141 -21.95 5.45 14.22
C LEU A 141 -22.83 4.84 15.30
N ALA A 142 -23.02 5.56 16.42
CA ALA A 142 -23.86 5.09 17.49
C ALA A 142 -25.31 4.99 17.03
N GLN A 143 -25.71 3.80 16.59
CA GLN A 143 -27.12 3.44 16.52
C GLN A 143 -27.58 3.20 17.96
N ALA A 144 -28.62 3.92 18.39
CA ALA A 144 -29.29 3.61 19.64
C ALA A 144 -29.80 2.16 19.54
N ARG A 145 -29.17 1.24 20.29
CA ARG A 145 -29.77 -0.07 20.51
C ARG A 145 -31.07 0.20 21.25
N GLY A 146 -32.19 -0.24 20.67
CA GLY A 146 -33.51 -0.07 21.26
C GLY A 146 -33.62 -0.90 22.52
N ASP A 147 -33.16 -0.35 23.63
CA ASP A 147 -33.57 -0.79 24.96
C ASP A 147 -34.96 -0.19 25.25
N ASP A 148 -35.95 -0.65 24.48
CA ASP A 148 -37.39 -0.60 24.76
C ASP A 148 -37.89 -2.03 24.51
N GLU A 149 -37.58 -2.94 25.44
CA GLU A 149 -38.34 -4.18 25.52
C GLU A 149 -39.76 -3.84 26.01
N ASP A 150 -40.74 -4.35 25.26
CA ASP A 150 -42.18 -4.41 25.54
C ASP A 150 -43.08 -3.20 25.25
N LEU A 151 -43.44 -3.04 23.96
CA LEU A 151 -44.82 -2.67 23.61
C LEU A 151 -45.33 -3.44 22.37
N PHE A 152 -45.31 -4.77 22.46
CA PHE A 152 -46.15 -5.60 21.60
C PHE A 152 -47.62 -5.42 22.03
N ALA A 153 -48.34 -4.54 21.32
CA ALA A 153 -49.80 -4.49 21.43
C ALA A 153 -50.37 -5.83 20.95
N TYR A 154 -50.76 -6.68 21.90
CA TYR A 154 -51.62 -7.83 21.62
C TYR A 154 -52.95 -7.29 21.05
N PRO A 155 -53.44 -7.78 19.90
CA PRO A 155 -54.80 -7.53 19.49
C PRO A 155 -55.74 -8.27 20.46
N SER A 156 -56.35 -7.53 21.38
CA SER A 156 -57.46 -8.03 22.18
C SER A 156 -58.67 -8.24 21.26
N ASN A 157 -59.06 -9.51 21.10
CA ASN A 157 -60.38 -9.87 20.60
C ASN A 157 -61.42 -9.51 21.66
N ASP A 158 -62.17 -8.43 21.46
CA ASP A 158 -63.45 -8.23 22.15
C ASP A 158 -64.47 -7.62 21.16
N PRO A 159 -65.65 -8.23 20.97
CA PRO A 159 -66.62 -7.80 19.98
C PRO A 159 -67.60 -6.80 20.58
N ARG A 160 -67.47 -5.50 20.23
CA ARG A 160 -68.56 -4.50 20.37
C ARG A 160 -68.30 -3.28 19.48
N ARG A 161 -69.06 -3.23 18.38
CA ARG A 161 -69.42 -2.06 17.54
C ARG A 161 -70.15 -0.97 18.37
N PRO A 162 -70.51 0.24 17.86
CA PRO A 162 -70.23 0.95 16.59
C PRO A 162 -69.68 2.40 16.83
N ASP A 163 -69.20 3.22 15.90
CA ASP A 163 -69.85 3.77 14.70
C ASP A 163 -68.85 4.38 13.68
N ARG A 164 -69.27 4.29 12.41
CA ARG A 164 -68.73 4.83 11.14
C ARG A 164 -69.43 6.21 10.89
N PRO A 165 -69.05 7.16 9.97
CA PRO A 165 -68.46 7.00 8.63
C PRO A 165 -67.43 8.09 8.22
N GLN A 166 -66.82 8.18 7.03
CA GLN A 166 -67.13 7.79 5.64
C GLN A 166 -65.81 7.97 4.82
N GLY A 167 -65.38 7.02 3.97
CA GLY A 167 -65.47 7.10 2.49
C GLY A 167 -64.20 7.76 1.90
N GLN A 168 -63.50 7.30 0.85
CA GLN A 168 -63.72 6.40 -0.30
C GLN A 168 -62.29 6.09 -0.83
N GLY A 169 -61.87 4.85 -1.11
CA GLY A 169 -62.16 4.05 -2.32
C GLY A 169 -61.15 4.37 -3.44
N SER A 170 -60.48 3.47 -4.16
CA SER A 170 -60.59 2.01 -4.37
C SER A 170 -59.30 1.54 -5.08
N ALA A 171 -58.77 0.35 -4.72
CA ALA A 171 -58.66 -0.89 -5.52
C ALA A 171 -58.00 -0.77 -6.92
N THR A 172 -57.10 -1.67 -7.35
CA THR A 172 -57.39 -3.07 -7.73
C THR A 172 -56.05 -3.79 -8.02
N GLY A 173 -55.68 -4.87 -7.31
CA GLY A 173 -55.71 -6.27 -7.80
C GLY A 173 -54.32 -6.75 -8.33
N LYS A 174 -53.90 -8.01 -8.41
CA LYS A 174 -54.21 -9.33 -7.83
C LYS A 174 -53.06 -10.26 -8.36
N THR A 175 -52.88 -11.45 -7.76
CA THR A 175 -52.06 -12.62 -8.22
C THR A 175 -50.55 -12.51 -7.95
N GLY A 176 -49.81 -13.50 -7.40
CA GLY A 176 -50.04 -14.93 -7.17
C GLY A 176 -49.16 -15.76 -8.11
N GLY A 177 -48.13 -16.44 -7.61
CA GLY A 177 -47.37 -17.43 -8.41
C GLY A 177 -46.00 -17.82 -7.85
N SER A 178 -45.93 -19.03 -7.30
CA SER A 178 -44.70 -19.78 -6.96
C SER A 178 -43.90 -20.20 -8.21
N GLY A 179 -42.59 -20.41 -8.07
CA GLY A 179 -41.79 -21.16 -9.04
C GLY A 179 -40.29 -21.12 -8.75
N ALA A 180 -39.72 -22.28 -8.44
CA ALA A 180 -38.34 -22.51 -8.01
C ALA A 180 -37.37 -22.87 -9.15
N VAL A 181 -36.09 -23.05 -8.76
CA VAL A 181 -34.91 -23.68 -9.42
C VAL A 181 -34.24 -22.87 -10.55
N ALA A 182 -32.90 -22.78 -10.69
CA ALA A 182 -31.84 -23.72 -10.36
C ALA A 182 -30.46 -23.04 -10.13
N SER A 183 -29.57 -23.81 -9.50
CA SER A 183 -28.19 -23.52 -9.15
C SER A 183 -27.22 -23.48 -10.34
N ALA A 184 -26.18 -22.65 -10.24
CA ALA A 184 -24.87 -22.95 -10.80
C ALA A 184 -23.78 -22.34 -9.92
N ALA A 185 -23.01 -23.21 -9.28
CA ALA A 185 -21.84 -22.88 -8.48
C ALA A 185 -20.66 -22.46 -9.38
N SER A 186 -19.95 -21.40 -8.99
CA SER A 186 -18.53 -21.27 -9.28
C SER A 186 -17.83 -20.60 -8.12
N SER A 187 -17.06 -21.41 -7.40
CA SER A 187 -16.32 -21.06 -6.19
C SER A 187 -15.10 -20.20 -6.52
N ARG A 188 -15.05 -18.97 -6.02
CA ARG A 188 -13.82 -18.17 -5.89
C ARG A 188 -13.86 -17.39 -4.57
N PRO A 189 -12.81 -17.44 -3.73
CA PRO A 189 -12.84 -16.81 -2.41
C PRO A 189 -12.79 -15.27 -2.53
N PRO A 190 -13.66 -14.52 -1.84
CA PRO A 190 -13.55 -13.06 -1.82
C PRO A 190 -12.40 -12.62 -0.91
N ARG A 191 -11.53 -11.77 -1.48
CA ARG A 191 -10.49 -11.01 -0.75
C ARG A 191 -11.16 -9.99 0.18
N PRO A 192 -10.59 -9.67 1.35
CA PRO A 192 -11.13 -8.65 2.23
C PRO A 192 -10.72 -7.26 1.69
N SER A 193 -11.56 -6.69 0.84
CA SER A 193 -11.58 -5.24 0.58
C SER A 193 -12.85 -4.69 1.22
N GLY A 194 -12.71 -4.23 2.46
CA GLY A 194 -13.74 -3.44 3.12
C GLY A 194 -13.79 -2.05 2.53
N SER A 195 -14.51 -1.87 1.42
CA SER A 195 -15.10 -0.58 1.06
C SER A 195 -16.56 -0.65 1.50
N VAL A 196 -16.90 0.08 2.56
CA VAL A 196 -18.30 0.26 2.96
C VAL A 196 -18.96 1.11 1.86
N SER A 197 -20.04 0.58 1.27
CA SER A 197 -20.87 1.31 0.32
C SER A 197 -21.37 2.60 0.95
N THR A 198 -20.99 3.72 0.35
CA THR A 198 -21.67 5.01 0.48
C THR A 198 -22.98 4.94 -0.29
N ASP A 199 -24.10 5.12 0.42
CA ASP A 199 -25.44 5.31 -0.17
C ASP A 199 -25.42 6.56 -1.09
N PRO A 200 -26.02 6.51 -2.30
CA PRO A 200 -25.93 7.60 -3.29
C PRO A 200 -26.83 8.82 -3.02
N ASP A 201 -27.48 8.92 -1.86
CA ASP A 201 -28.17 10.14 -1.44
C ASP A 201 -27.21 11.02 -0.63
N GLY A 202 -26.54 11.95 -1.34
CA GLY A 202 -25.47 12.84 -0.88
C GLY A 202 -25.82 13.84 0.23
N LEU A 203 -26.28 13.33 1.37
CA LEU A 203 -26.30 14.00 2.66
C LEU A 203 -25.26 13.30 3.53
N GLU A 204 -23.98 13.60 3.28
CA GLU A 204 -22.92 13.28 4.24
C GLU A 204 -23.18 14.12 5.50
N MET A 205 -23.92 13.58 6.47
CA MET A 205 -23.79 14.07 7.85
C MET A 205 -22.34 13.83 8.23
N ALA A 206 -21.56 14.91 8.18
CA ALA A 206 -20.13 14.89 8.43
C ALA A 206 -19.85 14.12 9.72
N GLN A 207 -19.30 12.92 9.58
CA GLN A 207 -18.72 12.19 10.70
C GLN A 207 -17.55 13.03 11.19
N GLN A 208 -17.78 13.82 12.23
CA GLN A 208 -16.80 14.77 12.77
C GLN A 208 -15.76 14.11 13.70
N PHE A 209 -15.65 12.78 13.68
CA PHE A 209 -14.66 12.03 14.46
C PHE A 209 -13.58 11.40 13.57
N ASP A 210 -12.32 11.51 14.01
CA ASP A 210 -11.17 10.89 13.32
C ASP A 210 -11.07 9.40 13.71
N GLN A 211 -11.54 8.52 12.83
CA GLN A 211 -11.47 7.07 12.99
C GLN A 211 -10.03 6.58 13.21
N GLY A 212 -9.04 7.19 12.57
CA GLY A 212 -7.63 6.84 12.70
C GLY A 212 -7.05 7.23 14.07
N ALA A 213 -7.51 8.34 14.65
CA ALA A 213 -7.17 8.70 16.03
C ALA A 213 -7.76 7.70 17.04
N ILE A 214 -9.04 7.33 16.88
CA ILE A 214 -9.69 6.34 17.75
C ILE A 214 -8.97 4.99 17.68
N ASN A 215 -8.69 4.50 16.47
CA ASN A 215 -8.03 3.20 16.29
C ASN A 215 -6.63 3.17 16.92
N ARG A 216 -5.87 4.28 16.87
CA ARG A 216 -4.56 4.38 17.54
C ARG A 216 -4.67 4.26 19.06
N VAL A 217 -5.64 4.94 19.67
CA VAL A 217 -5.86 4.88 21.12
C VAL A 217 -6.28 3.48 21.55
N VAL A 218 -7.17 2.85 20.78
CA VAL A 218 -7.64 1.48 21.00
C VAL A 218 -6.48 0.49 20.89
N ALA A 219 -5.74 0.49 19.77
CA ALA A 219 -4.64 -0.42 19.55
C ALA A 219 -3.52 -0.30 20.60
N GLY A 220 -3.27 0.92 21.10
CA GLY A 220 -2.26 1.18 22.13
C GLY A 220 -2.69 0.83 23.56
N ASN A 221 -3.99 0.74 23.85
CA ASN A 221 -4.49 0.48 25.20
C ASN A 221 -5.24 -0.85 25.36
N GLN A 222 -5.60 -1.53 24.28
CA GLN A 222 -6.37 -2.79 24.33
C GLN A 222 -5.69 -3.88 25.16
N SER A 223 -4.36 -3.93 25.19
CA SER A 223 -3.61 -4.89 26.00
C SER A 223 -3.80 -4.70 27.50
N LYS A 224 -4.19 -3.49 27.94
CA LYS A 224 -4.50 -3.22 29.34
C LYS A 224 -5.78 -3.93 29.78
N LEU A 225 -6.70 -4.25 28.86
CA LEU A 225 -7.93 -4.97 29.21
C LEU A 225 -7.67 -6.45 29.53
N PHE A 226 -6.52 -7.01 29.12
CA PHE A 226 -6.18 -8.40 29.38
C PHE A 226 -6.13 -8.76 30.86
N HIS A 227 -5.78 -7.80 31.75
CA HIS A 227 -5.78 -8.09 33.19
C HIS A 227 -7.21 -8.37 33.69
N CYS A 228 -8.21 -7.60 33.25
CA CYS A 228 -9.61 -7.81 33.61
C CYS A 228 -10.10 -9.21 33.18
N PHE A 229 -9.73 -9.62 31.96
CA PHE A 229 -10.10 -10.95 31.46
C PHE A 229 -9.36 -12.08 32.16
N LYS A 230 -8.10 -11.88 32.52
CA LYS A 230 -7.30 -12.85 33.27
C LYS A 230 -7.90 -13.08 34.66
N GLU A 231 -8.22 -12.02 35.37
CA GLU A 231 -8.87 -12.12 36.70
C GLU A 231 -10.21 -12.85 36.63
N GLU A 232 -11.00 -12.62 35.57
CA GLU A 232 -12.28 -13.32 35.39
C GLU A 232 -12.09 -14.79 34.97
N ALA A 233 -11.09 -15.09 34.14
CA ALA A 233 -10.75 -16.45 33.74
C ALA A 233 -10.25 -17.29 34.93
N GLU A 234 -9.53 -16.68 35.88
CA GLU A 234 -9.13 -17.33 37.13
C GLU A 234 -10.32 -17.62 38.05
N ARG A 235 -11.34 -16.76 38.05
CA ARG A 235 -12.59 -16.97 38.83
C ARG A 235 -13.50 -18.01 38.21
N THR A 236 -13.56 -18.05 36.88
CA THR A 236 -14.41 -18.97 36.11
C THR A 236 -13.53 -19.86 35.23
N PRO A 237 -12.92 -20.93 35.79
CA PRO A 237 -12.09 -21.83 35.01
C PRO A 237 -12.93 -22.53 33.93
N GLY A 238 -12.47 -22.48 32.68
CA GLY A 238 -13.17 -23.06 31.53
C GLY A 238 -13.84 -22.05 30.59
N LEU A 239 -13.64 -20.75 30.81
CA LEU A 239 -14.14 -19.70 29.92
C LEU A 239 -13.39 -19.71 28.57
N ALA A 240 -13.89 -20.47 27.59
CA ALA A 240 -13.41 -20.45 26.21
C ALA A 240 -14.48 -19.83 25.30
N ALA A 241 -14.54 -18.50 25.25
CA ALA A 241 -15.59 -17.80 24.52
C ALA A 241 -15.07 -16.55 23.82
N LYS A 242 -15.71 -16.23 22.69
CA LYS A 242 -15.61 -14.92 22.04
C LYS A 242 -16.54 -13.95 22.78
N ILE A 243 -15.99 -12.87 23.30
CA ILE A 243 -16.70 -11.81 24.01
C ILE A 243 -16.67 -10.55 23.14
N PRO A 244 -17.72 -10.29 22.34
CA PRO A 244 -17.91 -9.01 21.69
C PRO A 244 -18.35 -7.97 22.72
N MET A 245 -17.78 -6.78 22.61
CA MET A 245 -18.15 -5.62 23.41
C MET A 245 -18.20 -4.38 22.53
N GLU A 246 -19.09 -3.46 22.87
CA GLU A 246 -19.27 -2.20 22.19
C GLU A 246 -19.24 -1.07 23.22
N PHE A 247 -18.58 0.03 22.92
CA PHE A 247 -18.59 1.19 23.82
C PHE A 247 -18.77 2.49 23.05
N VAL A 248 -19.41 3.46 23.71
CA VAL A 248 -19.66 4.80 23.15
C VAL A 248 -18.65 5.77 23.68
N ILE A 249 -18.04 6.54 22.78
CA ILE A 249 -17.19 7.67 23.13
C ILE A 249 -18.09 8.92 23.22
N GLY A 250 -17.99 9.64 24.34
CA GLY A 250 -18.62 10.93 24.55
C GLY A 250 -17.85 12.05 23.85
N ASN A 251 -18.51 13.18 23.65
CA ASN A 251 -17.93 14.36 22.99
C ASN A 251 -16.75 14.96 23.79
N ASP A 252 -16.66 14.64 25.08
CA ASP A 252 -15.54 14.96 25.98
C ASP A 252 -14.28 14.10 25.74
N GLY A 253 -14.35 13.12 24.83
CA GLY A 253 -13.25 12.20 24.54
C GLY A 253 -13.11 11.09 25.59
N ARG A 254 -14.16 10.80 26.37
CA ARG A 254 -14.18 9.68 27.33
C ARG A 254 -15.26 8.68 27.00
N VAL A 255 -15.12 7.46 27.49
CA VAL A 255 -16.14 6.42 27.29
C VAL A 255 -17.35 6.69 28.17
N ALA A 256 -18.52 6.83 27.55
CA ALA A 256 -19.78 7.13 28.22
C ALA A 256 -20.57 5.86 28.60
N LYS A 257 -20.57 4.85 27.73
CA LYS A 257 -21.30 3.58 27.91
C LYS A 257 -20.48 2.40 27.39
N LEU A 258 -20.65 1.23 28.00
CA LEU A 258 -20.10 -0.05 27.60
C LEU A 258 -21.24 -1.08 27.55
N TRP A 259 -21.26 -1.89 26.50
CA TRP A 259 -22.12 -3.06 26.33
C TRP A 259 -21.26 -4.28 26.07
N VAL A 260 -21.64 -5.40 26.68
CA VAL A 260 -21.00 -6.70 26.47
C VAL A 260 -22.09 -7.65 26.00
N ASP A 261 -21.89 -8.27 24.83
CA ASP A 261 -22.94 -9.08 24.18
C ASP A 261 -23.20 -10.43 24.89
N ASN A 262 -22.32 -10.85 25.79
CA ASN A 262 -22.51 -12.07 26.57
C ASN A 262 -23.36 -11.80 27.83
N PRO A 263 -24.53 -12.47 28.00
CA PRO A 263 -25.43 -12.24 29.13
C PRO A 263 -24.79 -12.48 30.50
N GLN A 264 -23.77 -13.35 30.59
CA GLN A 264 -23.06 -13.62 31.85
C GLN A 264 -22.15 -12.45 32.28
N PHE A 265 -21.76 -11.59 31.34
CA PHE A 265 -20.82 -10.50 31.57
C PHE A 265 -21.45 -9.11 31.35
N LYS A 266 -22.78 -9.04 31.20
CA LYS A 266 -23.52 -7.76 31.12
C LYS A 266 -23.37 -6.93 32.40
N GLN A 267 -23.24 -7.60 33.54
CA GLN A 267 -23.08 -7.01 34.86
C GLN A 267 -22.15 -7.91 35.68
N GLY A 268 -21.33 -7.31 36.54
CA GLY A 268 -20.39 -8.04 37.39
C GLY A 268 -18.97 -7.47 37.38
N PRO A 269 -18.03 -8.18 38.02
CA PRO A 269 -16.67 -7.66 38.25
C PRO A 269 -15.89 -7.45 36.96
N LEU A 270 -16.05 -8.32 35.95
CA LEU A 270 -15.44 -8.12 34.64
C LEU A 270 -15.91 -6.83 33.97
N PHE A 271 -17.23 -6.57 33.98
CA PHE A 271 -17.82 -5.36 33.39
C PHE A 271 -17.28 -4.10 34.08
N GLU A 272 -17.24 -4.09 35.40
CA GLU A 272 -16.73 -2.96 36.19
C GLU A 272 -15.24 -2.71 35.93
N CYS A 273 -14.42 -3.77 35.87
CA CYS A 273 -13.00 -3.66 35.55
C CYS A 273 -12.78 -3.08 34.14
N LEU A 274 -13.47 -3.63 33.14
CA LEU A 274 -13.38 -3.15 31.76
C LEU A 274 -13.81 -1.69 31.65
N PHE A 275 -14.93 -1.33 32.27
CA PHE A 275 -15.45 0.04 32.23
C PHE A 275 -14.54 1.04 32.94
N ALA A 276 -13.94 0.65 34.07
CA ALA A 276 -12.98 1.47 34.79
C ALA A 276 -11.71 1.72 33.97
N GLU A 277 -11.23 0.71 33.23
CA GLU A 277 -10.04 0.84 32.39
C GLU A 277 -10.32 1.64 31.12
N LEU A 278 -11.46 1.39 30.46
CA LEU A 278 -11.89 2.12 29.26
C LEU A 278 -12.09 3.63 29.53
N LYS A 279 -12.57 4.01 30.72
CA LYS A 279 -12.70 5.42 31.12
C LYS A 279 -11.37 6.18 31.19
N LYS A 280 -10.26 5.47 31.39
CA LYS A 280 -8.92 6.06 31.45
C LYS A 280 -8.35 6.36 30.06
N TRP A 281 -8.95 5.81 29.00
CA TRP A 281 -8.43 5.95 27.65
C TRP A 281 -8.65 7.38 27.12
N PRO A 282 -7.60 8.07 26.67
CA PRO A 282 -7.73 9.43 26.18
C PRO A 282 -8.13 9.44 24.70
N PHE A 283 -9.39 9.73 24.39
CA PHE A 283 -9.81 10.00 23.03
C PHE A 283 -9.77 11.51 22.74
N LYS A 284 -9.62 11.86 21.46
CA LYS A 284 -9.72 13.26 21.03
C LYS A 284 -11.19 13.69 21.15
N ALA A 285 -11.45 14.81 21.80
CA ALA A 285 -12.78 15.42 21.84
C ALA A 285 -13.26 15.76 20.42
N TYR A 286 -14.54 15.57 20.18
CA TYR A 286 -15.20 15.85 18.90
C TYR A 286 -16.63 16.33 19.13
N ASP A 287 -17.14 17.12 18.19
CA ASP A 287 -18.50 17.63 18.21
C ASP A 287 -19.42 16.76 17.34
N GLY A 288 -20.72 16.74 17.64
CA GLY A 288 -21.73 16.00 16.88
C GLY A 288 -22.14 14.65 17.49
N GLU A 289 -22.42 13.68 16.61
CA GLU A 289 -22.91 12.35 16.98
C GLU A 289 -21.82 11.50 17.64
N ARG A 290 -22.21 10.68 18.63
CA ARG A 290 -21.28 9.83 19.37
C ARG A 290 -20.82 8.65 18.50
N ALA A 291 -19.54 8.30 18.59
CA ALA A 291 -18.98 7.12 17.94
C ALA A 291 -19.17 5.88 18.83
N THR A 292 -19.55 4.76 18.21
CA THR A 292 -19.57 3.43 18.84
C THR A 292 -18.42 2.59 18.30
N VAL A 293 -17.61 2.04 19.19
CA VAL A 293 -16.48 1.17 18.85
C VAL A 293 -16.79 -0.24 19.32
N GLY A 294 -16.79 -1.19 18.37
CA GLY A 294 -16.90 -2.62 18.65
C GLY A 294 -15.53 -3.27 18.73
N LEU A 295 -15.27 -3.99 19.82
CA LEU A 295 -14.11 -4.86 20.05
C LEU A 295 -14.57 -6.28 20.26
N SER A 296 -13.76 -7.27 19.89
CA SER A 296 -14.02 -8.64 20.32
C SER A 296 -12.75 -9.35 20.75
N PHE A 297 -12.87 -9.99 21.92
CA PHE A 297 -11.80 -10.74 22.55
C PHE A 297 -12.15 -12.22 22.50
N ASN A 298 -11.21 -13.06 22.08
CA ASN A 298 -11.34 -14.51 22.14
C ASN A 298 -10.51 -14.98 23.33
N ILE A 299 -11.15 -15.58 24.33
CA ILE A 299 -10.51 -16.19 25.48
C ILE A 299 -10.48 -17.70 25.23
N GLY A 300 -9.32 -18.34 25.36
CA GLY A 300 -9.19 -19.80 25.25
C GLY A 300 -8.05 -20.28 24.34
N LYS A 301 -7.51 -21.46 24.66
CA LYS A 301 -6.41 -22.09 23.91
C LYS A 301 -6.85 -22.37 22.48
N ARG A 302 -6.16 -21.78 21.49
CA ARG A 302 -6.25 -22.22 20.08
C ARG A 302 -5.92 -23.72 20.05
N GLY A 303 -6.94 -24.55 19.81
CA GLY A 303 -6.77 -25.95 19.43
C GLY A 303 -6.23 -26.07 18.02
#